data_AF-A0A957VEW7-F1
#
_entry.id   AF-A0A957VEW7-F1
#
_cell.length_a   1.000
_cell.length_b   1.000
_cell.length_c   1.000
_cell.angle_alpha   90.00
_cell.angle_beta   90.00
_cell.angle_gamma   90.00
#
_symmetry.space_group_name_H-M   'P 1'
#
loop_
_entity.id
_entity.type
_entity.pdbx_description
1 polymer ?
#
loop_
_entity_poly.entity_id
_entity_poly.type
_entity_poly.pdbx_seq_one_letter_code
_entity_poly.pdbx_strand_id
1 'polypeptide(L)' 'MTGQWLLMPIICFIFVLEALSVILQVSFFKLTKGKRLFKMSPLHNHFELLGWSETQIAQRFWLIGILSAMLGVALALI' A
#
# COMPACT_ATOMS: atom_id res chain seq x y z
N MET A 1 -14.37 14.52 19.83
CA MET A 1 -13.43 13.62 19.14
C MET A 1 -14.18 12.32 18.85
N THR A 2 -14.67 12.15 17.62
CA THR A 2 -15.43 10.95 17.22
C THR A 2 -14.48 9.75 17.20
N GLY A 3 -14.89 8.59 17.71
CA GLY A 3 -14.05 7.39 17.87
C GLY A 3 -13.66 6.67 16.56
N GLN A 4 -13.51 7.40 15.46
CA GLN A 4 -13.38 6.88 14.09
C GLN A 4 -11.92 6.60 13.67
N TRP A 5 -10.97 6.57 14.61
CA TRP A 5 -9.55 6.34 14.33
C TRP A 5 -9.27 5.00 13.64
N LEU A 6 -10.13 4.00 13.83
CA LEU A 6 -10.07 2.71 13.12
C LEU A 6 -10.29 2.81 11.60
N LEU A 7 -10.81 3.93 11.09
CA LEU A 7 -10.98 4.17 9.66
C LEU A 7 -9.70 4.67 8.98
N MET A 8 -8.70 5.15 9.74
CA MET A 8 -7.46 5.67 9.17
C MET A 8 -6.73 4.65 8.28
N PRO A 9 -6.57 3.37 8.67
CA PRO A 9 -5.95 2.38 7.78
C PRO A 9 -6.73 2.14 6.49
N ILE A 10 -8.05 2.34 6.50
CA ILE A 10 -8.92 2.19 5.32
C ILE A 10 -8.74 3.41 4.40
N ILE A 11 -8.77 4.62 4.94
CA ILE A 11 -8.59 5.85 4.15
C ILE A 11 -7.16 5.91 3.59
N CYS A 12 -6.15 5.52 4.38
CA CYS A 12 -4.75 5.51 4.00
C CYS A 12 -4.28 4.16 3.42
N PHE A 13 -5.18 3.37 2.82
CA PHE A 13 -4.92 1.98 2.43
C PHE A 13 -3.63 1.77 1.62
N ILE A 14 -3.36 2.61 0.61
CA ILE A 14 -2.12 2.52 -0.19
C ILE A 14 -0.88 2.72 0.68
N PHE A 15 -0.88 3.68 1.61
CA PHE A 15 0.25 3.91 2.52
C PHE A 15 0.47 2.73 3.46
N VAL A 16 -0.61 2.09 3.92
CA VAL A 16 -0.55 0.87 4.73
C VAL A 16 0.08 -0.27 3.92
N LEU A 17 -0.34 -0.47 2.67
CA LEU A 17 0.24 -1.48 1.79
C LEU A 17 1.72 -1.24 1.51
N GLU A 18 2.12 0.02 1.30
CA GLU A 18 3.52 0.41 1.11
C GLU A 18 4.39 0.03 2.31
N ALA A 19 3.96 0.40 3.52
CA ALA A 19 4.66 0.05 4.76
C ALA A 19 4.68 -1.47 5.01
N LEU A 20 3.55 -2.16 4.78
CA LEU A 20 3.46 -3.62 4.90
C LEU A 20 4.40 -4.32 3.92
N SER A 21 4.54 -3.80 2.70
CA SER A 21 5.47 -4.38 1.71
C SER A 21 6.90 -4.38 2.23
N VAL A 22 7.33 -3.32 2.92
CA VAL A 22 8.67 -3.19 3.51
C VAL A 22 8.83 -4.18 4.67
N ILE A 23 7.86 -4.24 5.57
CA ILE A 23 7.88 -5.16 6.71
C ILE A 23 7.98 -6.61 6.23
N LEU A 24 7.14 -6.99 5.26
CA LEU A 24 7.14 -8.34 4.69
C LEU A 24 8.44 -8.64 3.96
N GLN A 25 8.95 -7.71 3.15
CA GLN A 25 10.20 -7.87 2.42
C GLN A 25 11.38 -8.10 3.39
N VAL A 26 11.52 -7.26 4.42
CA VAL A 26 12.60 -7.36 5.40
C VAL A 26 12.47 -8.64 6.23
N SER A 27 11.26 -8.98 6.68
CA SER A 27 11.01 -10.20 7.46
C SER A 27 11.33 -11.45 6.64
N PHE A 28 10.86 -11.51 5.39
CA PHE A 28 11.13 -12.63 4.49
C PHE A 28 12.62 -12.75 4.16
N PHE A 29 13.30 -11.64 3.90
CA PHE A 29 14.74 -11.64 3.62
C PHE A 29 15.56 -12.21 4.80
N LYS A 30 15.21 -11.81 6.03
CA LYS A 30 15.84 -12.34 7.26
C LYS A 30 15.54 -13.83 7.46
N LEU A 31 14.29 -14.25 7.30
CA LEU A 31 13.87 -15.64 7.51
C LEU A 31 14.47 -16.60 6.47
N THR A 32 14.54 -16.17 5.22
CA THR A 32 15.03 -17.01 4.10
C THR A 32 16.53 -16.87 3.85
N LYS A 33 17.24 -16.06 4.64
CA LYS A 33 18.67 -15.76 4.52
C LYS A 33 19.05 -15.25 3.11
N GLY A 34 18.23 -14.37 2.54
CA GLY A 34 18.58 -13.64 1.33
C GLY A 34 17.59 -13.71 0.17
N LYS A 35 16.50 -14.47 0.27
CA LYS A 35 15.45 -14.44 -0.78
C LYS A 35 14.59 -13.19 -0.62
N ARG A 36 14.10 -12.68 -1.76
CA ARG A 36 13.24 -11.50 -1.82
C ARG A 36 11.82 -11.91 -2.19
N LEU A 37 10.82 -11.35 -1.51
CA LEU A 37 9.40 -11.62 -1.79
C LEU A 37 8.93 -10.81 -3.01
N PHE A 38 9.21 -9.52 -2.99
CA PHE A 38 9.03 -8.58 -4.10
C PHE A 38 10.36 -8.33 -4.80
N LYS A 39 10.33 -8.01 -6.10
CA LYS A 39 11.53 -7.60 -6.86
C LYS A 39 12.29 -6.45 -6.14
N MET A 40 11.54 -5.47 -5.63
CA MET A 40 12.01 -4.39 -4.77
C MET A 40 10.84 -3.95 -3.88
N SER A 41 11.16 -3.40 -2.71
CA SER A 41 10.21 -2.75 -1.82
C SER A 41 10.70 -1.32 -1.61
N PRO A 42 9.82 -0.30 -1.55
CA PRO A 42 8.36 -0.37 -1.39
C PRO A 42 7.58 -0.84 -2.64
N LEU A 43 6.26 -1.01 -2.53
CA LEU A 43 5.40 -1.67 -3.52
C LEU A 43 5.43 -0.99 -4.90
N HIS A 44 5.49 0.33 -4.98
CA HIS A 44 5.63 1.04 -6.26
C HIS A 44 6.90 0.63 -7.04
N ASN A 45 8.04 0.46 -6.37
CA ASN A 45 9.29 0.03 -7.02
C ASN A 45 9.19 -1.41 -7.56
N HIS A 46 8.34 -2.25 -6.95
CA HIS A 46 8.06 -3.57 -7.49
C HIS A 46 7.41 -3.48 -8.88
N PHE A 47 6.45 -2.58 -9.06
CA PHE A 47 5.76 -2.37 -10.34
C PHE A 47 6.64 -1.68 -11.37
N GLU A 48 7.53 -0.78 -10.96
CA GLU A 48 8.53 -0.18 -11.84
C GLU A 48 9.46 -1.25 -12.43
N LEU A 49 9.97 -2.17 -11.60
CA LEU A 49 10.76 -3.32 -12.05
C LEU A 49 9.96 -4.39 -12.82
N LEU A 50 8.63 -4.27 -12.89
CA LEU A 50 7.77 -5.04 -13.78
C LEU A 50 7.57 -4.35 -15.14
N GLY A 51 8.14 -3.15 -15.33
CA GLY A 51 8.13 -2.40 -16.58
C GLY A 51 7.02 -1.34 -16.68
N TRP A 52 6.36 -0.97 -15.58
CA TRP A 52 5.38 0.11 -15.60
C TRP A 52 6.07 1.46 -15.50
N SER A 53 5.52 2.49 -16.16
CA SER A 53 6.03 3.86 -15.99
C SER A 53 5.63 4.41 -14.61
N GLU A 54 6.45 5.32 -14.07
CA GLU A 54 6.16 6.01 -12.81
C GLU A 54 4.77 6.68 -12.84
N THR A 55 4.44 7.33 -13.96
CA THR A 55 3.14 7.96 -14.17
C THR A 55 1.98 6.96 -14.16
N GLN A 56 2.15 5.78 -14.76
CA GLN A 56 1.14 4.71 -14.75
C GLN A 56 0.92 4.17 -13.34
N ILE A 57 1.99 4.01 -12.56
CA ILE A 57 1.91 3.56 -11.17
C ILE A 57 1.20 4.61 -10.32
N ALA A 58 1.61 5.87 -10.40
CA ALA A 58 1.01 6.97 -9.65
C ALA A 58 -0.49 7.10 -9.93
N GLN A 59 -0.90 7.09 -11.20
CA GLN A 59 -2.32 7.17 -11.58
C GLN A 59 -3.14 6.00 -11.02
N ARG A 60 -2.62 4.77 -11.08
CA ARG A 60 -3.31 3.59 -10.54
C ARG A 60 -3.41 3.63 -9.02
N PHE A 61 -2.36 4.10 -8.34
CA PHE A 61 -2.34 4.21 -6.89
C PHE A 61 -3.28 5.32 -6.41
N TRP A 62 -3.37 6.44 -7.13
CA TRP A 62 -4.37 7.48 -6.87
C TRP A 62 -5.79 6.96 -7.07
N LEU A 63 -6.05 6.19 -8.13
CA LEU A 63 -7.36 5.59 -8.36
C LEU A 63 -7.78 4.70 -7.18
N ILE A 64 -6.89 3.81 -6.73
CA ILE A 64 -7.15 2.95 -5.55
C ILE A 64 -7.29 3.78 -4.27
N GLY A 65 -6.48 4.83 -4.11
CA GLY A 65 -6.54 5.74 -2.97
C GLY A 65 -7.88 6.48 -2.87
N ILE A 66 -8.39 7.00 -3.98
CA ILE A 66 -9.70 7.66 -4.04
C ILE A 66 -10.81 6.67 -3.69
N LEU A 67 -10.79 5.45 -4.25
CA LEU A 67 -11.77 4.41 -3.94
C LEU A 67 -11.74 4.03 -2.45
N SER A 68 -10.55 3.90 -1.87
CA SER A 68 -10.38 3.57 -0.44
C SER A 68 -10.85 4.71 0.47
N ALA A 69 -10.59 5.96 0.09
CA ALA A 69 -11.08 7.14 0.79
C ALA A 69 -12.61 7.23 0.74
N MET A 70 -13.22 7.00 -0.43
CA MET A 70 -14.68 6.97 -0.59
C MET A 70 -15.31 5.88 0.30
N LEU A 71 -14.72 4.69 0.35
CA LEU A 71 -15.17 3.61 1.24
C LEU A 71 -15.05 4.02 2.72
N GLY A 72 -13.92 4.63 3.11
CA GLY A 72 -13.72 5.12 4.48
C GLY A 72 -14.75 6.18 4.89
N VAL A 73 -15.08 7.11 3.99
CA VAL A 73 -16.14 8.10 4.22
C VAL A 73 -17.52 7.44 4.30
N ALA A 74 -17.83 6.50 3.41
CA ALA A 74 -19.10 5.78 3.44
C ALA A 74 -19.30 5.03 4.78
N LEU A 75 -18.26 4.35 5.26
CA LEU A 75 -18.28 3.68 6.56
C LEU A 75 -18.35 4.65 7.74
N ALA A 76 -17.86 5.89 7.59
CA ALA A 76 -17.95 6.91 8.62
C ALA A 76 -19.36 7.50 8.77
N LEU A 77 -20.17 7.42 7.72
CA LEU A 77 -21.50 8.03 7.63
C LEU A 77 -22.65 7.06 7.96
N ILE A 78 -22.36 5.77 8.08
CA ILE A 78 -23.30 4.72 8.52
C ILE A 78 -23.13 4.52 10.03
#